data_AF-A0A8E2B0S0-F1
#
_entry.id   AF-A0A8E2B0S0-F1
#
_cell.length_a   1.000
_cell.length_b   1.000
_cell.length_c   1.000
_cell.angle_alpha   90.00
_cell.angle_beta   90.00
_cell.angle_gamma   90.00
#
_symmetry.space_group_name_H-M   'P 1'
#
loop_
_entity.id
_entity.type
_entity.pdbx_description
1 polymer ?
#
loop_
_entity_poly.entity_id
_entity_poly.type
_entity_poly.pdbx_seq_one_letter_code
_entity_poly.pdbx_strand_id
1 'polypeptide(L)'
;MTARLYGDVLMENFLYSKASYTAEMAPRCNRWITVAHVSRSWRYTALHSPALWSDIRINGTLSGYISFLYTSLKLSGKLLKRITVEHEGELPAYAAYAVVYYARAQAGRIEKLWIESEGDYNIHHHLTFPMPSLEILSLHAKIFLKLRSVYAPWKWAPQTLTRLTHLILNDFHPWTVPSYDEFLDMLQACHNLEFLYLGHSCFPIKEDDDTPREREIYLPSSLRDMYIYDEADQMAEPMDALKLSSNTRLHLIPSYGVGSSEHHIVHAGCTRLYNTPFTDMQSRTTMTSRPSEFGQPAIQQ
;
A
#
# COMPACT_ATOMS: atom_id res chain seq x y z
N MET A 1 -20.90 -18.16 -37.38
CA MET A 1 -21.54 -17.80 -36.09
C MET A 1 -20.98 -18.60 -34.91
N THR A 2 -20.66 -19.88 -35.09
CA THR A 2 -20.10 -20.77 -34.05
C THR A 2 -18.76 -20.35 -33.45
N ALA A 3 -17.86 -19.73 -34.23
CA ALA A 3 -16.54 -19.30 -33.74
C ALA A 3 -16.59 -18.15 -32.71
N ARG A 4 -17.64 -17.29 -32.73
CA ARG A 4 -17.80 -16.20 -31.74
C ARG A 4 -18.26 -16.73 -30.39
N LEU A 5 -19.28 -17.60 -30.38
CA LEU A 5 -19.76 -18.27 -29.16
C LEU A 5 -18.65 -19.02 -28.43
N TYR A 6 -17.69 -19.59 -29.17
CA TYR A 6 -16.54 -20.26 -28.56
C TYR A 6 -15.59 -19.27 -27.85
N GLY A 7 -15.37 -18.07 -28.40
CA GLY A 7 -14.48 -17.07 -27.80
C GLY A 7 -14.99 -16.52 -26.47
N ASP A 8 -16.29 -16.22 -26.39
CA ASP A 8 -16.91 -15.62 -25.20
C ASP A 8 -16.91 -16.62 -24.04
N VAL A 9 -17.29 -17.87 -24.30
CA VAL A 9 -17.25 -18.95 -23.30
C VAL A 9 -15.82 -19.20 -22.81
N LEU A 10 -14.81 -19.13 -23.70
CA LEU A 10 -13.41 -19.24 -23.29
C LEU A 10 -12.97 -18.08 -22.40
N MET A 11 -13.40 -16.85 -22.70
CA MET A 11 -13.09 -15.69 -21.86
C MET A 11 -13.67 -15.85 -20.46
N GLU A 12 -14.95 -16.26 -20.35
CA GLU A 12 -15.59 -16.50 -19.06
C GLU A 12 -14.85 -17.55 -18.24
N ASN A 13 -14.41 -18.64 -18.87
CA ASN A 13 -13.60 -19.66 -18.21
C ASN A 13 -12.25 -19.11 -17.73
N PHE A 14 -11.59 -18.24 -18.49
CA PHE A 14 -10.34 -17.60 -18.07
C PHE A 14 -10.55 -16.65 -16.89
N LEU A 15 -11.59 -15.82 -16.93
CA LEU A 15 -11.93 -14.90 -15.85
C LEU A 15 -12.29 -15.66 -14.58
N TYR A 16 -13.11 -16.70 -14.70
CA TYR A 16 -13.45 -17.59 -13.60
C TYR A 16 -12.19 -18.24 -13.02
N SER A 17 -11.35 -18.86 -13.86
CA SER A 17 -10.09 -19.48 -13.42
C SER A 17 -9.20 -18.48 -12.68
N LYS A 18 -9.02 -17.27 -13.24
CA LYS A 18 -8.23 -16.21 -12.62
C LYS A 18 -8.79 -15.80 -11.25
N ALA A 19 -10.10 -15.67 -11.13
CA ALA A 19 -10.77 -15.36 -9.87
C ALA A 19 -10.62 -16.48 -8.83
N SER A 20 -10.84 -17.74 -9.21
CA SER A 20 -10.68 -18.89 -8.32
C SER A 20 -9.25 -19.02 -7.78
N TYR A 21 -8.24 -18.89 -8.63
CA TYR A 21 -6.83 -18.89 -8.19
C TYR A 21 -6.47 -17.71 -7.29
N THR A 22 -7.20 -16.61 -7.41
CA THR A 22 -7.03 -15.43 -6.56
C THR A 22 -7.63 -15.64 -5.17
N ALA A 23 -8.70 -16.43 -5.06
CA ALA A 23 -9.46 -16.62 -3.82
C ALA A 23 -8.97 -17.80 -2.96
N GLU A 24 -8.59 -18.94 -3.57
CA GLU A 24 -8.35 -20.20 -2.84
C GLU A 24 -6.90 -20.44 -2.40
N MET A 25 -5.92 -19.79 -3.02
CA MET A 25 -4.51 -20.03 -2.73
C MET A 25 -3.81 -18.73 -2.34
N ALA A 26 -2.93 -18.81 -1.33
CA ALA A 26 -2.01 -17.73 -0.99
C ALA A 26 -1.49 -17.09 -2.30
N PRO A 27 -1.51 -15.75 -2.43
CA PRO A 27 -1.59 -14.95 -3.66
C PRO A 27 -0.43 -15.09 -4.67
N ARG A 28 0.17 -16.27 -4.80
CA ARG A 28 1.56 -16.52 -5.15
C ARG A 28 1.81 -17.00 -6.58
N CYS A 29 0.81 -17.02 -7.47
CA CYS A 29 1.09 -17.30 -8.88
C CYS A 29 -0.02 -16.89 -9.86
N ASN A 30 0.36 -16.44 -11.06
CA ASN A 30 -0.53 -16.40 -12.24
C ASN A 30 -0.80 -17.82 -12.79
N ARG A 31 -1.17 -18.77 -11.93
CA ARG A 31 -1.42 -20.17 -12.31
C ARG A 31 -2.51 -20.30 -13.36
N TRP A 32 -3.45 -19.36 -13.41
CA TRP A 32 -4.46 -19.31 -14.47
C TRP A 32 -3.84 -19.31 -15.88
N ILE A 33 -2.59 -18.88 -16.07
CA ILE A 33 -1.89 -18.91 -17.36
C ILE A 33 -1.71 -20.35 -17.85
N THR A 34 -1.56 -21.35 -16.97
CA THR A 34 -1.42 -22.76 -17.40
C THR A 34 -2.65 -23.24 -18.17
N VAL A 35 -3.83 -22.69 -17.86
CA VAL A 35 -5.09 -22.94 -18.59
C VAL A 35 -4.97 -22.50 -20.05
N ALA A 36 -4.20 -21.45 -20.34
CA ALA A 36 -3.98 -20.99 -21.71
C ALA A 36 -3.10 -21.95 -22.53
N HIS A 37 -2.42 -22.92 -21.90
CA HIS A 37 -1.57 -23.90 -22.58
C HIS A 37 -2.31 -25.14 -23.09
N VAL A 38 -3.63 -25.27 -22.84
CA VAL A 38 -4.44 -26.40 -23.30
C VAL A 38 -4.44 -26.55 -24.83
N SER A 39 -4.56 -25.43 -25.56
CA SER A 39 -4.52 -25.44 -27.02
C SER A 39 -4.00 -24.12 -27.60
N ARG A 40 -3.66 -24.11 -28.90
CA ARG A 40 -3.27 -22.88 -29.61
C ARG A 40 -4.37 -21.82 -29.59
N SER A 41 -5.64 -22.23 -29.70
CA SER A 41 -6.77 -21.31 -29.67
C SER A 41 -6.93 -20.65 -28.30
N TRP A 42 -6.76 -21.40 -27.21
CA TRP A 42 -6.85 -20.87 -25.84
C TRP A 42 -5.73 -19.86 -25.57
N ARG A 43 -4.51 -20.20 -25.99
CA ARG A 43 -3.37 -19.28 -25.90
C ARG A 43 -3.61 -18.00 -26.69
N TYR A 44 -4.10 -18.13 -27.92
CA TYR A 44 -4.41 -16.97 -28.76
C TYR A 44 -5.45 -16.07 -28.10
N THR A 45 -6.55 -16.65 -27.61
CA THR A 45 -7.58 -15.92 -26.87
C THR A 45 -6.98 -15.20 -25.67
N ALA A 46 -6.22 -15.88 -24.82
CA ALA A 46 -5.62 -15.26 -23.63
C ALA A 46 -4.70 -14.07 -23.97
N LEU A 47 -3.84 -14.23 -24.99
CA LEU A 47 -2.92 -13.17 -25.43
C LEU A 47 -3.62 -11.97 -26.09
N HIS A 48 -4.78 -12.16 -26.73
CA HIS A 48 -5.51 -11.08 -27.41
C HIS A 48 -6.64 -10.48 -26.56
N SER A 49 -6.63 -10.75 -25.25
CA SER A 49 -7.70 -10.37 -24.32
C SER A 49 -7.18 -9.46 -23.22
N PRO A 50 -7.10 -8.13 -23.45
CA PRO A 50 -6.50 -7.19 -22.50
C PRO A 50 -7.15 -7.22 -21.11
N ALA A 51 -8.43 -7.59 -21.01
CA ALA A 51 -9.15 -7.72 -19.75
C ALA A 51 -8.48 -8.73 -18.79
N LEU A 52 -7.91 -9.82 -19.32
CA LEU A 52 -7.20 -10.82 -18.50
C LEU A 52 -5.90 -10.27 -17.89
N TRP A 53 -5.37 -9.18 -18.44
CA TRP A 53 -4.13 -8.54 -18.02
C TRP A 53 -4.36 -7.21 -17.29
N SER A 54 -5.61 -6.86 -16.98
CA SER A 54 -5.97 -5.62 -16.27
C SER A 54 -5.53 -5.58 -14.80
N ASP A 55 -5.39 -6.77 -14.19
CA ASP A 55 -4.85 -6.98 -12.84
C ASP A 55 -3.61 -7.88 -12.95
N ILE A 56 -2.43 -7.29 -12.76
CA ILE A 56 -1.14 -7.98 -12.85
C ILE A 56 -0.65 -8.23 -11.43
N ARG A 57 -0.43 -9.51 -11.13
CA ARG A 57 0.17 -9.95 -9.87
C ARG A 57 1.51 -10.60 -10.12
N ILE A 58 2.50 -10.27 -9.30
CA ILE A 58 3.88 -10.70 -9.50
C ILE A 58 4.36 -11.29 -8.18
N ASN A 59 4.72 -12.58 -8.24
CA ASN A 59 5.03 -13.45 -7.10
C ASN A 59 6.00 -14.57 -7.53
N GLY A 60 6.91 -14.99 -6.65
CA GLY A 60 7.97 -15.97 -6.94
C GLY A 60 9.39 -15.43 -7.17
N THR A 61 10.17 -16.10 -8.04
CA THR A 61 11.61 -15.89 -8.18
C THR A 61 12.01 -14.98 -9.34
N LEU A 62 13.17 -14.33 -9.19
CA LEU A 62 13.64 -13.19 -9.99
C LEU A 62 13.83 -13.37 -11.50
N SER A 63 14.14 -14.58 -11.96
CA SER A 63 14.58 -14.81 -13.34
C SER A 63 13.47 -14.71 -14.40
N GLY A 64 12.19 -14.73 -14.00
CA GLY A 64 11.05 -14.65 -14.92
C GLY A 64 10.27 -13.33 -14.89
N TYR A 65 10.56 -12.44 -13.94
CA TYR A 65 9.65 -11.34 -13.63
C TYR A 65 9.62 -10.23 -14.65
N ILE A 66 10.77 -9.77 -15.12
CA ILE A 66 10.80 -8.61 -16.01
C ILE A 66 10.12 -8.94 -17.33
N SER A 67 10.41 -10.11 -17.89
CA SER A 67 9.79 -10.55 -19.14
C SER A 67 8.28 -10.76 -18.98
N PHE A 68 7.86 -11.36 -17.87
CA PHE A 68 6.44 -11.54 -17.55
C PHE A 68 5.71 -10.21 -17.32
N LEU A 69 6.28 -9.32 -16.51
CA LEU A 69 5.76 -7.98 -16.24
C LEU A 69 5.63 -7.19 -17.54
N TYR A 70 6.71 -7.11 -18.32
CA TYR A 70 6.71 -6.42 -19.61
C TYR A 70 5.65 -6.97 -20.55
N THR A 71 5.56 -8.29 -20.67
CA THR A 71 4.55 -8.96 -21.51
C THR A 71 3.15 -8.61 -21.02
N SER A 72 2.87 -8.78 -19.73
CA SER A 72 1.56 -8.53 -19.14
C SER A 72 1.12 -7.08 -19.31
N LEU A 73 2.02 -6.14 -19.10
CA LEU A 73 1.75 -4.72 -19.32
C LEU A 73 1.46 -4.42 -20.78
N LYS A 74 2.25 -4.97 -21.70
CA LYS A 74 2.00 -4.82 -23.14
C LYS A 74 0.62 -5.37 -23.53
N LEU A 75 0.24 -6.53 -22.99
CA LEU A 75 -1.04 -7.19 -23.27
C LEU A 75 -2.23 -6.47 -22.63
N SER A 76 -2.04 -5.84 -21.47
CA SER A 76 -3.08 -5.05 -20.80
C SER A 76 -3.51 -3.81 -21.60
N GLY A 77 -2.62 -3.27 -22.44
CA GLY A 77 -2.88 -2.10 -23.25
C GLY A 77 -3.43 -0.93 -22.44
N LYS A 78 -4.67 -0.52 -22.73
CA LYS A 78 -5.34 0.58 -22.02
C LYS A 78 -6.18 0.14 -20.81
N LEU A 79 -6.25 -1.15 -20.51
CA LEU A 79 -7.08 -1.71 -19.44
C LEU A 79 -6.31 -2.01 -18.15
N LEU A 80 -5.03 -1.64 -18.06
CA LEU A 80 -4.27 -1.82 -16.83
C LEU A 80 -4.88 -0.98 -15.70
N LYS A 81 -5.31 -1.66 -14.64
CA LYS A 81 -5.93 -1.05 -13.46
C LYS A 81 -5.15 -1.35 -12.19
N ARG A 82 -4.60 -2.57 -12.05
CA ARG A 82 -4.00 -3.04 -10.80
C ARG A 82 -2.64 -3.67 -11.05
N ILE A 83 -1.66 -3.27 -10.25
CA ILE A 83 -0.33 -3.88 -10.19
C ILE A 83 -0.07 -4.26 -8.74
N THR A 84 0.16 -5.55 -8.51
CA THR A 84 0.53 -6.11 -7.22
C THR A 84 1.86 -6.84 -7.36
N VAL A 85 2.85 -6.44 -6.59
CA VAL A 85 4.16 -7.08 -6.54
C VAL A 85 4.39 -7.55 -5.12
N GLU A 86 4.49 -8.85 -4.95
CA GLU A 86 4.74 -9.53 -3.67
C GLU A 86 5.97 -10.42 -3.90
N HIS A 87 7.08 -10.11 -3.25
CA HIS A 87 8.30 -10.89 -3.38
C HIS A 87 8.72 -11.43 -2.01
N GLU A 88 8.96 -12.74 -1.94
CA GLU A 88 9.60 -13.35 -0.78
C GLU A 88 11.10 -13.12 -0.90
N GLY A 89 11.68 -12.32 0.00
CA GLY A 89 13.08 -11.93 -0.07
C GLY A 89 13.31 -10.60 -0.78
N GLU A 90 14.58 -10.33 -1.05
CA GLU A 90 15.00 -9.06 -1.63
C GLU A 90 14.55 -8.92 -3.09
N LEU A 91 13.66 -7.96 -3.39
CA LEU A 91 13.28 -7.65 -4.77
C LEU A 91 14.37 -6.76 -5.37
N PRO A 92 15.17 -7.23 -6.35
CA PRO A 92 16.25 -6.46 -6.93
C PRO A 92 15.76 -5.10 -7.38
N ALA A 93 16.58 -4.09 -7.10
CA ALA A 93 16.31 -2.70 -7.47
C ALA A 93 15.71 -2.59 -8.87
N TYR A 94 16.35 -3.23 -9.86
CA TYR A 94 15.94 -3.16 -11.26
C TYR A 94 14.49 -3.62 -11.52
N ALA A 95 13.97 -4.56 -10.73
CA ALA A 95 12.60 -5.05 -10.86
C ALA A 95 11.60 -4.03 -10.30
N ALA A 96 11.89 -3.49 -9.11
CA ALA A 96 11.16 -2.37 -8.53
C ALA A 96 11.14 -1.15 -9.49
N TYR A 97 12.30 -0.80 -10.06
CA TYR A 97 12.43 0.25 -11.07
C TYR A 97 11.58 -0.03 -12.30
N ALA A 98 11.59 -1.26 -12.81
CA ALA A 98 10.78 -1.62 -13.97
C ALA A 98 9.29 -1.44 -13.66
N VAL A 99 8.81 -1.91 -12.51
CA VAL A 99 7.42 -1.75 -12.07
C VAL A 99 7.02 -0.29 -12.04
N VAL A 100 7.82 0.57 -11.40
CA VAL A 100 7.54 2.01 -11.32
C VAL A 100 7.61 2.69 -12.69
N TYR A 101 8.60 2.34 -13.50
CA TYR A 101 8.75 2.87 -14.87
C TYR A 101 7.50 2.58 -15.72
N TYR A 102 6.94 1.37 -15.61
CA TYR A 102 5.73 1.02 -16.33
C TYR A 102 4.47 1.61 -15.70
N ALA A 103 4.40 1.70 -14.37
CA ALA A 103 3.33 2.39 -13.69
C ALA A 103 3.24 3.85 -14.16
N ARG A 104 4.39 4.52 -14.37
CA ARG A 104 4.46 5.86 -14.94
C ARG A 104 3.80 5.98 -16.29
N ALA A 105 4.04 5.02 -17.19
CA ALA A 105 3.44 5.03 -18.51
C ALA A 105 1.90 4.86 -18.49
N GLN A 106 1.34 4.33 -17.40
CA GLN A 106 -0.09 4.07 -17.22
C GLN A 106 -0.71 4.83 -16.05
N ALA A 107 -0.02 5.86 -15.54
CA ALA A 107 -0.35 6.52 -14.27
C ALA A 107 -1.78 7.06 -14.19
N GLY A 108 -2.34 7.53 -15.32
CA GLY A 108 -3.72 8.01 -15.41
C GLY A 108 -4.80 6.94 -15.24
N ARG A 109 -4.45 5.65 -15.16
CA ARG A 109 -5.40 4.53 -15.16
C ARG A 109 -5.25 3.57 -14.00
N ILE A 110 -4.09 3.55 -13.36
CA ILE A 110 -3.83 2.63 -12.26
C ILE A 110 -4.67 3.06 -11.06
N GLU A 111 -5.53 2.15 -10.62
CA GLU A 111 -6.41 2.26 -9.45
C GLU A 111 -5.74 1.69 -8.21
N LYS A 112 -4.93 0.63 -8.36
CA LYS A 112 -4.22 -0.01 -7.26
C LYS A 112 -2.75 -0.25 -7.60
N LEU A 113 -1.86 0.28 -6.77
CA LEU A 113 -0.43 0.00 -6.78
C LEU A 113 -0.04 -0.58 -5.43
N TRP A 114 0.36 -1.85 -5.43
CA TRP A 114 0.82 -2.56 -4.24
C TRP A 114 2.21 -3.10 -4.52
N ILE A 115 3.19 -2.69 -3.72
CA ILE A 115 4.57 -3.16 -3.83
C ILE A 115 5.08 -3.54 -2.45
N GLU A 116 5.33 -4.83 -2.28
CA GLU A 116 6.01 -5.40 -1.13
C GLU A 116 7.38 -5.89 -1.58
N SER A 117 8.42 -5.33 -0.95
CA SER A 117 9.81 -5.67 -1.19
C SER A 117 10.51 -5.84 0.14
N GLU A 118 11.34 -6.86 0.25
CA GLU A 118 12.41 -6.87 1.26
C GLU A 118 13.62 -6.15 0.66
N GLY A 119 14.38 -5.42 1.47
CA GLY A 119 15.58 -4.70 1.03
C GLY A 119 15.46 -3.18 0.96
N ASP A 120 16.62 -2.55 0.84
CA ASP A 120 16.83 -1.10 0.92
C ASP A 120 16.62 -0.43 -0.44
N TYR A 121 15.40 -0.52 -0.95
CA TYR A 121 15.05 0.09 -2.21
C TYR A 121 14.19 1.31 -1.98
N ASN A 122 14.74 2.47 -2.35
CA ASN A 122 14.00 3.71 -2.37
C ASN A 122 13.04 3.76 -3.56
N ILE A 123 12.18 2.75 -3.69
CA ILE A 123 11.18 2.64 -4.77
C ILE A 123 10.26 3.84 -4.79
N HIS A 124 9.98 4.39 -3.60
CA HIS A 124 9.26 5.63 -3.44
C HIS A 124 9.94 6.71 -4.29
N HIS A 125 11.26 6.95 -4.26
CA HIS A 125 11.92 7.99 -5.09
C HIS A 125 11.58 7.98 -6.61
N HIS A 126 11.08 6.87 -7.16
CA HIS A 126 10.74 6.75 -8.58
C HIS A 126 9.27 7.06 -8.89
N LEU A 127 8.41 7.08 -7.88
CA LEU A 127 6.98 7.41 -7.97
C LEU A 127 6.75 8.94 -7.95
N THR A 128 7.45 9.67 -8.81
CA THR A 128 7.45 11.15 -8.87
C THR A 128 6.46 11.73 -9.90
N PHE A 129 5.43 10.99 -10.23
CA PHE A 129 4.48 11.34 -11.29
C PHE A 129 3.03 11.26 -10.80
N PRO A 130 2.12 12.07 -11.35
CA PRO A 130 0.74 12.08 -10.91
C PRO A 130 0.02 10.78 -11.29
N MET A 131 -0.68 10.18 -10.32
CA MET A 131 -1.54 9.01 -10.52
C MET A 131 -3.00 9.35 -10.19
N PRO A 132 -3.69 10.14 -11.04
CA PRO A 132 -5.00 10.72 -10.72
C PRO A 132 -6.14 9.70 -10.59
N SER A 133 -5.90 8.43 -10.89
CA SER A 133 -6.88 7.35 -10.71
C SER A 133 -6.55 6.44 -9.54
N LEU A 134 -5.46 6.70 -8.81
CA LEU A 134 -4.98 5.83 -7.74
C LEU A 134 -5.91 5.92 -6.52
N GLU A 135 -6.48 4.78 -6.16
CA GLU A 135 -7.39 4.62 -5.02
C GLU A 135 -6.68 3.90 -3.87
N ILE A 136 -5.80 2.95 -4.19
CA ILE A 136 -5.05 2.15 -3.21
C ILE A 136 -3.56 2.25 -3.50
N LEU A 137 -2.82 2.76 -2.53
CA LEU A 137 -1.36 2.78 -2.52
C LEU A 137 -0.84 2.01 -1.31
N SER A 138 -0.06 0.97 -1.57
CA SER A 138 0.60 0.18 -0.53
C SER A 138 2.07 0.00 -0.89
N LEU A 139 2.93 0.49 0.01
CA LEU A 139 4.37 0.40 -0.09
C LEU A 139 4.90 -0.24 1.19
N HIS A 140 5.46 -1.44 1.06
CA HIS A 140 6.09 -2.16 2.17
C HIS A 140 7.57 -2.39 1.83
N ALA A 141 8.47 -1.89 2.67
CA ALA A 141 9.90 -2.10 2.54
C ALA A 141 10.43 -2.81 3.78
N LYS A 142 10.62 -4.14 3.77
CA LYS A 142 11.25 -4.81 4.94
C LYS A 142 12.75 -4.49 4.94
N ILE A 143 13.16 -3.46 5.68
CA ILE A 143 14.56 -3.02 5.73
C ILE A 143 15.37 -3.95 6.64
N PHE A 144 16.51 -4.44 6.13
CA PHE A 144 17.62 -4.91 6.96
C PHE A 144 18.65 -3.80 7.07
N LEU A 145 18.90 -3.32 8.29
CA LEU A 145 19.81 -2.21 8.64
C LEU A 145 21.19 -2.32 7.96
N LYS A 146 21.41 -1.57 6.87
CA LYS A 146 22.70 -0.99 6.44
C LYS A 146 22.57 -0.39 5.03
N LEU A 147 22.45 0.94 4.89
CA LEU A 147 23.22 1.76 3.92
C LEU A 147 22.79 3.22 3.85
N ARG A 148 23.79 4.08 3.57
CA ARG A 148 23.90 5.55 3.54
C ARG A 148 23.04 6.27 2.48
N SER A 149 22.37 7.33 2.95
CA SER A 149 22.08 8.66 2.33
C SER A 149 21.79 8.72 0.84
N VAL A 150 20.52 8.97 0.48
CA VAL A 150 20.09 9.60 -0.78
C VAL A 150 18.81 10.42 -0.54
N TYR A 151 18.76 11.61 -1.15
CA TYR A 151 17.66 12.59 -1.12
C TYR A 151 16.33 12.03 -1.67
N ALA A 152 15.23 12.30 -0.97
CA ALA A 152 13.89 11.95 -1.41
C ALA A 152 13.24 13.03 -2.30
N PRO A 153 12.92 12.76 -3.58
CA PRO A 153 12.22 13.69 -4.45
C PRO A 153 10.69 13.51 -4.45
N TRP A 154 10.10 12.85 -3.43
CA TRP A 154 8.66 12.96 -3.20
C TRP A 154 8.38 14.35 -2.65
N LYS A 155 8.15 15.31 -3.54
CA LYS A 155 7.14 16.31 -3.20
C LYS A 155 5.84 15.52 -3.15
N TRP A 156 5.38 15.18 -1.94
CA TRP A 156 4.09 14.54 -1.66
C TRP A 156 2.97 15.44 -2.13
N ALA A 157 2.87 15.61 -3.45
CA ALA A 157 2.08 16.65 -4.07
C ALA A 157 0.62 16.37 -3.72
N PRO A 158 -0.02 17.19 -2.88
CA PRO A 158 -1.39 16.96 -2.39
C PRO A 158 -2.38 16.57 -3.50
N GLN A 159 -2.16 17.15 -4.66
CA GLN A 159 -2.93 17.01 -5.89
C GLN A 159 -3.03 15.55 -6.38
N THR A 160 -2.02 14.71 -6.14
CA THR A 160 -1.96 13.35 -6.68
C THR A 160 -2.71 12.33 -5.82
N LEU A 161 -3.05 12.68 -4.59
CA LEU A 161 -3.63 11.77 -3.59
C LEU A 161 -5.11 12.06 -3.30
N THR A 162 -5.72 12.97 -4.06
CA THR A 162 -7.11 13.42 -3.82
C THR A 162 -8.16 12.32 -3.91
N ARG A 163 -7.89 11.21 -4.62
CA ARG A 163 -8.79 10.04 -4.74
C ARG A 163 -8.39 8.85 -3.87
N LEU A 164 -7.33 8.99 -3.07
CA LEU A 164 -6.81 7.89 -2.28
C LEU A 164 -7.81 7.55 -1.17
N THR A 165 -8.23 6.28 -1.13
CA THR A 165 -9.12 5.74 -0.08
C THR A 165 -8.35 4.89 0.91
N HIS A 166 -7.26 4.25 0.47
CA HIS A 166 -6.42 3.41 1.34
C HIS A 166 -4.95 3.82 1.20
N LEU A 167 -4.36 4.22 2.34
CA LEU A 167 -2.94 4.53 2.45
C LEU A 167 -2.28 3.55 3.41
N ILE A 168 -1.30 2.81 2.92
CA ILE A 168 -0.51 1.85 3.72
C ILE A 168 0.96 2.21 3.56
N LEU A 169 1.53 2.70 4.65
CA LEU A 169 2.94 3.04 4.81
C LEU A 169 3.53 2.08 5.84
N ASN A 170 4.65 1.42 5.53
CA ASN A 170 5.30 0.52 6.48
C ASN A 170 6.80 0.46 6.24
N ASP A 171 7.58 0.53 7.33
CA ASP A 171 9.03 0.34 7.36
C ASP A 171 9.79 1.35 6.45
N PHE A 172 9.60 2.65 6.66
CA PHE A 172 10.37 3.65 5.91
C PHE A 172 11.80 3.77 6.43
N HIS A 173 12.73 4.03 5.51
CA HIS A 173 14.10 4.34 5.90
C HIS A 173 14.14 5.77 6.47
N PRO A 174 14.76 6.02 7.63
CA PRO A 174 14.88 7.35 8.27
C PRO A 174 15.16 8.54 7.33
N TRP A 175 16.05 8.37 6.37
CA TRP A 175 16.46 9.43 5.43
C TRP A 175 15.55 9.60 4.20
N THR A 176 14.51 8.78 4.12
CA THR A 176 13.53 8.80 3.03
C THR A 176 12.16 9.26 3.48
N VAL A 177 12.00 9.46 4.79
CA VAL A 177 10.74 9.93 5.36
C VAL A 177 10.55 11.40 4.94
N PRO A 178 9.34 11.81 4.53
CA PRO A 178 9.02 13.23 4.36
C PRO A 178 9.39 14.05 5.59
N SER A 179 9.52 15.37 5.41
CA SER A 179 9.50 16.25 6.58
C SER A 179 8.15 16.13 7.30
N TYR A 180 8.11 16.54 8.57
CA TYR A 180 6.88 16.49 9.35
C TYR A 180 5.74 17.29 8.69
N ASP A 181 6.02 18.49 8.21
CA ASP A 181 5.04 19.32 7.49
C ASP A 181 4.57 18.68 6.18
N GLU A 182 5.46 18.05 5.41
CA GLU A 182 5.10 17.36 4.16
C GLU A 182 4.20 16.15 4.42
N PHE A 183 4.48 15.40 5.49
CA PHE A 183 3.64 14.29 5.91
C PHE A 183 2.23 14.75 6.31
N LEU A 184 2.14 15.83 7.09
CA LEU A 184 0.85 16.40 7.49
C LEU A 184 0.08 16.98 6.29
N ASP A 185 0.76 17.69 5.39
CA ASP A 185 0.18 18.22 4.15
C ASP A 185 -0.39 17.09 3.28
N MET A 186 0.34 15.97 3.17
CA MET A 186 -0.10 14.78 2.47
C MET A 186 -1.39 14.22 3.09
N LEU A 187 -1.41 13.98 4.40
CA LEU A 187 -2.59 13.43 5.07
C LEU A 187 -3.81 14.35 4.90
N GLN A 188 -3.59 15.67 4.99
CA GLN A 188 -4.64 16.67 4.79
C GLN A 188 -5.19 16.70 3.37
N ALA A 189 -4.38 16.33 2.36
CA ALA A 189 -4.77 16.26 0.96
C ALA A 189 -5.67 15.05 0.61
N CYS A 190 -5.59 14.00 1.40
CA CYS A 190 -6.30 12.74 1.19
C CYS A 190 -7.77 12.83 1.65
N HIS A 191 -8.57 13.72 1.06
CA HIS A 191 -9.95 14.01 1.52
C HIS A 191 -10.91 12.81 1.50
N ASN A 192 -10.60 11.75 0.73
CA ASN A 192 -11.42 10.55 0.60
C ASN A 192 -10.85 9.34 1.37
N LEU A 193 -9.88 9.56 2.26
CA LEU A 193 -9.21 8.47 2.97
C LEU A 193 -10.21 7.73 3.88
N GLU A 194 -10.31 6.42 3.69
CA GLU A 194 -11.17 5.51 4.46
C GLU A 194 -10.35 4.60 5.37
N PHE A 195 -9.12 4.27 4.97
CA PHE A 195 -8.20 3.41 5.68
C PHE A 195 -6.79 3.99 5.70
N LEU A 196 -6.20 4.08 6.89
CA LEU A 196 -4.83 4.52 7.10
C LEU A 196 -4.06 3.49 7.92
N TYR A 197 -2.95 3.01 7.40
CA TYR A 197 -2.00 2.18 8.13
C TYR A 197 -0.63 2.84 8.11
N LEU A 198 -0.12 3.14 9.31
CA LEU A 198 1.21 3.67 9.57
C LEU A 198 1.98 2.62 10.34
N GLY A 199 2.89 1.94 9.66
CA GLY A 199 3.73 0.91 10.22
C GLY A 199 5.01 1.46 10.86
N HIS A 200 5.95 0.57 11.11
CA HIS A 200 7.16 0.89 11.86
C HIS A 200 7.98 1.95 11.11
N SER A 201 8.57 2.91 11.83
CA SER A 201 9.41 3.97 11.27
C SER A 201 8.74 4.79 10.15
N CYS A 202 7.41 4.91 10.17
CA CYS A 202 6.69 5.71 9.16
C CYS A 202 6.62 7.19 9.51
N PHE A 203 6.84 7.54 10.78
CA PHE A 203 6.81 8.93 11.22
C PHE A 203 8.10 9.66 10.86
N PRO A 204 8.01 10.91 10.35
CA PRO A 204 9.15 11.79 10.17
C PRO A 204 9.97 11.93 11.44
N ILE A 205 11.29 11.74 11.32
CA ILE A 205 12.20 12.06 12.41
C ILE A 205 12.30 13.58 12.51
N LYS A 206 12.16 14.12 13.71
CA LYS A 206 12.45 15.52 13.98
C LYS A 206 13.91 15.83 13.71
N GLU A 207 14.16 16.82 12.88
CA GLU A 207 15.45 17.49 12.88
C GLU A 207 15.53 18.43 14.11
N ASP A 208 16.70 18.54 14.74
CA ASP A 208 16.91 19.24 16.02
C ASP A 208 16.47 20.73 16.01
N ASP A 209 16.26 21.32 14.83
CA ASP A 209 15.88 22.72 14.64
C ASP A 209 14.36 22.91 14.39
N ASP A 210 13.61 21.82 14.19
CA ASP A 210 12.16 21.84 14.02
C ASP A 210 11.48 21.77 15.39
N THR A 211 11.43 22.91 16.09
CA THR A 211 10.44 23.06 17.17
C THR A 211 9.07 22.76 16.55
N PRO A 212 8.35 21.74 17.06
CA PRO A 212 7.09 21.33 16.46
C PRO A 212 6.15 22.52 16.51
N ARG A 213 5.80 23.01 15.32
CA ARG A 213 4.72 23.97 15.20
C ARG A 213 3.49 23.24 15.73
N GLU A 214 2.76 23.88 16.65
CA GLU A 214 1.44 23.44 17.10
C GLU A 214 0.47 23.47 15.92
N ARG A 215 0.62 22.52 15.01
CA ARG A 215 -0.18 22.37 13.81
C ARG A 215 -1.08 21.16 14.04
N GLU A 216 -2.35 21.44 14.21
CA GLU A 216 -3.38 20.42 14.19
C GLU A 216 -3.86 20.19 12.75
N ILE A 217 -3.98 18.93 12.34
CA ILE A 217 -4.65 18.54 11.10
C ILE A 217 -5.87 17.68 11.40
N TYR A 218 -6.93 17.91 10.63
CA TYR A 218 -8.16 17.14 10.72
C TYR A 218 -8.12 16.06 9.64
N LEU A 219 -8.11 14.80 10.09
CA LEU A 219 -8.27 13.68 9.16
C LEU A 219 -9.70 13.67 8.62
N PRO A 220 -9.91 13.19 7.38
CA PRO A 220 -11.22 13.23 6.75
C PRO A 220 -12.24 12.41 7.53
N SER A 221 -13.50 12.86 7.53
CA SER A 221 -14.60 12.17 8.20
C SER A 221 -14.95 10.81 7.58
N SER A 222 -14.44 10.52 6.38
CA SER A 222 -14.54 9.21 5.73
C SER A 222 -13.63 8.16 6.37
N LEU A 223 -12.62 8.56 7.17
CA LEU A 223 -11.64 7.65 7.75
C LEU A 223 -12.31 6.73 8.77
N ARG A 224 -12.41 5.45 8.42
CA ARG A 224 -13.06 4.43 9.25
C ARG A 224 -12.09 3.73 10.15
N ASP A 225 -10.88 3.48 9.65
CA ASP A 225 -9.88 2.66 10.31
C ASP A 225 -8.51 3.31 10.21
N MET A 226 -7.87 3.49 11.37
CA MET A 226 -6.50 3.95 11.49
C MET A 226 -5.71 2.97 12.32
N TYR A 227 -4.61 2.47 11.75
CA TYR A 227 -3.66 1.59 12.41
C TYR A 227 -2.34 2.32 12.54
N ILE A 228 -1.78 2.32 13.75
CA ILE A 228 -0.43 2.82 14.02
C ILE A 228 0.34 1.69 14.68
N TYR A 229 1.45 1.30 14.06
CA TYR A 229 2.38 0.31 14.55
C TYR A 229 3.78 0.90 14.62
N ASP A 230 4.16 1.44 15.78
CA ASP A 230 5.50 2.03 15.98
C ASP A 230 5.91 1.98 17.47
N GLU A 231 7.09 2.53 17.79
CA GLU A 231 7.54 2.77 19.17
C GLU A 231 6.71 3.89 19.83
N ALA A 232 6.42 3.80 21.13
CA ALA A 232 5.45 4.67 21.79
C ALA A 232 5.87 6.14 21.85
N ASP A 233 7.17 6.39 21.97
CA ASP A 233 7.81 7.70 21.92
C ASP A 233 7.67 8.33 20.53
N GLN A 234 7.86 7.55 19.47
CA GLN A 234 7.72 8.01 18.08
C GLN A 234 6.27 8.32 17.71
N MET A 235 5.30 7.63 18.34
CA MET A 235 3.87 7.87 18.09
C MET A 235 3.33 9.13 18.76
N ALA A 236 3.84 9.49 19.93
CA ALA A 236 3.20 10.46 20.84
C ALA A 236 2.94 11.82 20.18
N GLU A 237 3.94 12.32 19.47
CA GLU A 237 3.90 13.65 18.89
C GLU A 237 3.10 13.76 17.59
N PRO A 238 3.29 12.86 16.59
CA PRO A 238 2.39 12.79 15.45
C PRO A 238 0.94 12.68 15.89
N MET A 239 0.65 11.89 16.94
CA MET A 239 -0.69 11.77 17.48
C MET A 239 -1.23 13.09 18.07
N ASP A 240 -0.39 13.94 18.66
CA ASP A 240 -0.84 15.23 19.19
C ASP A 240 -1.28 16.20 18.08
N ALA A 241 -0.69 16.08 16.87
CA ALA A 241 -1.06 16.88 15.71
C ALA A 241 -2.31 16.36 14.97
N LEU A 242 -2.67 15.10 15.13
CA LEU A 242 -3.80 14.50 14.42
C LEU A 242 -5.12 14.71 15.17
N LYS A 243 -6.18 15.08 14.45
CA LYS A 243 -7.55 15.08 14.97
C LYS A 243 -8.38 14.07 14.20
N LEU A 244 -8.95 13.11 14.93
CA LEU A 244 -9.77 12.05 14.38
C LEU A 244 -11.25 12.39 14.43
N SER A 245 -12.01 11.88 13.45
CA SER A 245 -13.45 11.91 13.54
C SER A 245 -13.94 10.95 14.63
N SER A 246 -15.11 11.22 15.20
CA SER A 246 -15.72 10.35 16.21
C SER A 246 -16.02 8.93 15.72
N ASN A 247 -16.13 8.73 14.40
CA ASN A 247 -16.43 7.45 13.78
C ASN A 247 -15.17 6.63 13.44
N THR A 248 -13.98 7.21 13.59
CA THR A 248 -12.72 6.54 13.26
C THR A 248 -12.33 5.55 14.36
N ARG A 249 -12.08 4.31 13.97
CA ARG A 249 -11.52 3.26 14.83
C ARG A 249 -10.00 3.37 14.83
N LEU A 250 -9.43 3.56 16.01
CA LEU A 250 -7.98 3.66 16.19
C LEU A 250 -7.44 2.36 16.78
N HIS A 251 -6.48 1.78 16.08
CA HIS A 251 -5.76 0.59 16.47
C HIS A 251 -4.30 0.96 16.71
N LEU A 252 -3.87 0.87 17.97
CA LEU A 252 -2.49 1.15 18.36
C LEU A 252 -1.82 -0.17 18.69
N ILE A 253 -0.75 -0.47 17.96
CA ILE A 253 -0.03 -1.72 18.05
C ILE A 253 1.42 -1.36 18.39
N PRO A 254 1.82 -1.32 19.67
CA PRO A 254 3.21 -0.99 20.01
C PRO A 254 4.17 -2.03 19.43
N SER A 255 5.29 -1.58 18.86
CA SER A 255 6.35 -2.49 18.44
C SER A 255 6.98 -3.17 19.69
N TYR A 256 7.31 -4.46 19.58
CA TYR A 256 7.72 -5.28 20.71
C TYR A 256 9.08 -4.82 21.28
N GLY A 257 9.17 -4.62 22.59
CA GLY A 257 10.43 -4.33 23.28
C GLY A 257 10.29 -3.65 24.65
N VAL A 258 9.08 -3.29 25.04
CA VAL A 258 8.89 -2.24 26.01
C VAL A 258 8.39 -2.74 27.36
N GLY A 259 9.01 -2.26 28.45
CA GLY A 259 8.53 -2.43 29.82
C GLY A 259 7.19 -1.72 30.11
N SER A 260 6.60 -1.99 31.27
CA SER A 260 5.27 -1.50 31.68
C SER A 260 5.07 0.02 31.70
N SER A 261 6.13 0.82 31.53
CA SER A 261 6.04 2.27 31.56
C SER A 261 5.29 2.84 30.37
N GLU A 262 5.44 2.40 29.12
CA GLU A 262 4.95 3.20 27.98
C GLU A 262 3.43 3.18 27.73
N HIS A 263 2.66 2.38 28.50
CA HIS A 263 1.20 2.43 28.45
C HIS A 263 0.62 3.83 28.75
N HIS A 264 1.28 4.64 29.58
CA HIS A 264 0.79 5.99 29.89
C HIS A 264 0.98 6.96 28.72
N ILE A 265 2.02 6.78 27.91
CA ILE A 265 2.30 7.63 26.73
C ILE A 265 1.20 7.42 25.70
N VAL A 266 0.89 6.16 25.42
CA VAL A 266 -0.19 5.80 24.48
C VAL A 266 -1.54 6.32 24.97
N HIS A 267 -1.83 6.18 26.26
CA HIS A 267 -3.07 6.68 26.86
C HIS A 267 -3.22 8.21 26.76
N ALA A 268 -2.13 8.96 26.99
CA ALA A 268 -2.12 10.41 26.86
C ALA A 268 -2.35 10.85 25.41
N GLY A 269 -1.73 10.17 24.43
CA GLY A 269 -1.95 10.41 23.01
C GLY A 269 -3.40 10.13 22.58
N CYS A 270 -3.98 8.99 23.00
CA CYS A 270 -5.37 8.65 22.69
C CYS A 270 -6.36 9.72 23.18
N THR A 271 -6.17 10.21 24.41
CA THR A 271 -7.05 11.22 25.02
C THR A 271 -7.09 12.50 24.19
N ARG A 272 -5.96 12.89 23.60
CA ARG A 272 -5.85 14.07 22.74
C ARG A 272 -6.42 13.87 21.34
N LEU A 273 -6.31 12.67 20.77
CA LEU A 273 -6.80 12.37 19.41
C LEU A 273 -8.31 12.53 19.25
N TYR A 274 -9.10 12.09 20.23
CA TYR A 274 -10.57 12.16 20.17
C TYR A 274 -11.16 13.39 20.85
N ASN A 275 -10.33 14.23 21.49
CA ASN A 275 -10.79 15.32 22.37
C ASN A 275 -11.85 14.86 23.40
N THR A 276 -11.80 13.60 23.83
CA THR A 276 -12.74 13.01 24.80
C THR A 276 -12.00 12.31 25.94
N PRO A 277 -12.61 12.15 27.12
CA PRO A 277 -12.01 11.39 28.21
C PRO A 277 -11.85 9.91 27.83
N PHE A 278 -10.73 9.29 28.22
CA PHE A 278 -10.42 7.90 27.89
C PHE A 278 -11.48 6.88 28.33
N THR A 279 -12.23 7.18 29.39
CA THR A 279 -13.33 6.32 29.88
C THR A 279 -14.38 6.05 28.81
N ASP A 280 -14.58 6.96 27.86
CA ASP A 280 -15.55 6.81 26.77
C ASP A 280 -14.94 6.11 25.54
N MET A 281 -13.61 5.92 25.51
CA MET A 281 -12.87 5.39 24.35
C MET A 281 -12.74 3.87 24.32
N GLN A 282 -13.02 3.16 25.42
CA GLN A 282 -12.77 1.71 25.51
C GLN A 282 -13.56 0.89 24.47
N SER A 283 -14.61 1.45 23.88
CA SER A 283 -15.37 0.83 22.77
C SER A 283 -14.78 1.09 21.37
N ARG A 284 -13.83 2.02 21.23
CA ARG A 284 -13.34 2.54 19.94
C ARG A 284 -11.84 2.35 19.72
N THR A 285 -11.09 2.22 20.81
CA THR A 285 -9.65 1.91 20.76
C THR A 285 -9.44 0.49 21.21
N THR A 286 -8.80 -0.30 20.34
CA THR A 286 -8.37 -1.66 20.70
C THR A 286 -6.86 -1.71 20.70
N MET A 287 -6.27 -1.99 21.86
CA MET A 287 -4.89 -2.43 21.96
C MET A 287 -4.87 -3.93 21.66
N THR A 288 -4.28 -4.31 20.53
CA THR A 288 -4.16 -5.71 20.12
C THR A 288 -2.71 -6.14 20.23
N SER A 289 -2.47 -7.35 20.74
CA SER A 289 -1.18 -8.03 20.56
C SER A 289 -0.94 -8.29 19.07
N ARG A 290 0.33 -8.37 18.62
CA ARG A 290 0.72 -8.55 17.21
C ARG A 290 -0.32 -9.41 16.47
N PRO A 291 -0.97 -8.89 15.42
CA PRO A 291 -1.68 -9.76 14.50
C PRO A 291 -0.66 -10.77 13.96
N SER A 292 -0.82 -12.05 14.29
CA SER A 292 0.00 -13.12 13.76
C SER A 292 -0.26 -13.19 12.25
N GLU A 293 0.67 -12.62 11.47
CA GLU A 293 0.58 -12.45 10.02
C GLU A 293 -0.64 -11.60 9.62
N PHE A 294 -0.41 -10.46 8.97
CA PHE A 294 -1.48 -9.79 8.25
C PHE A 294 -1.96 -10.75 7.15
N GLY A 295 -2.93 -11.61 7.49
CA GLY A 295 -3.97 -11.95 6.54
C GLY A 295 -4.44 -10.60 6.01
N GLN A 296 -4.17 -10.35 4.73
CA GLN A 296 -4.55 -9.12 4.04
C GLN A 296 -5.87 -8.65 4.63
N PRO A 297 -6.00 -7.38 5.08
CA PRO A 297 -7.29 -6.89 5.54
C PRO A 297 -8.29 -7.35 4.49
N ALA A 298 -9.34 -8.04 4.92
CA ALA A 298 -10.39 -8.48 4.02
C ALA A 298 -11.04 -7.20 3.50
N ILE A 299 -10.42 -6.57 2.50
CA ILE A 299 -10.96 -5.48 1.72
C ILE A 299 -12.12 -6.15 1.01
N GLN A 300 -13.30 -6.05 1.63
CA GLN A 300 -14.55 -6.45 1.00
C GLN A 300 -14.63 -5.63 -0.28
N GLN A 301 -14.48 -6.30 -1.42
CA GLN A 301 -14.59 -5.71 -2.76
C GLN A 301 -16.05 -5.33 -3.05
#